data_AF-A0A524I6F0-F1
#
_entry.id   AF-A0A524I6F0-F1
#
_cell.length_a   1.000
_cell.length_b   1.000
_cell.length_c   1.000
_cell.angle_alpha   90.00
_cell.angle_beta   90.00
_cell.angle_gamma   90.00
#
_symmetry.space_group_name_H-M   'P 1'
#
loop_
_entity.id
_entity.type
_entity.pdbx_description
1 polymer ?
#
loop_
_entity_poly.entity_id
_entity_poly.type
_entity_poly.pdbx_seq_one_letter_code
_entity_poly.pdbx_strand_id
1 'polypeptide(L)'
;GAREVEENLAYAFMKKGDNDKAIEKYLEFLKIEPLGYEAQENWILARYELGRLYEQKGQTAEAREYYGRFLEIWKDGDPDLPALGDAKKRLAALAGS
;
A
#
# COMPACT_ATOMS: atom_id res chain seq x y z
N GLY A 1 5.39 -8.52 16.49
CA GLY A 1 4.29 -9.53 16.51
C GLY A 1 4.08 -10.15 15.14
N ALA A 2 3.22 -11.17 14.94
CA ALA A 2 3.06 -11.84 13.63
C ALA A 2 2.80 -10.86 12.47
N ARG A 3 2.01 -9.82 12.72
CA ARG A 3 1.79 -8.69 11.80
C ARG A 3 3.08 -7.97 11.37
N GLU A 4 3.90 -7.56 12.33
CA GLU A 4 5.18 -6.87 12.08
C GLU A 4 6.15 -7.74 11.28
N VAL A 5 6.07 -9.06 11.44
CA VAL A 5 6.82 -10.00 10.60
C VAL A 5 6.36 -9.92 9.15
N GLU A 6 5.05 -9.89 8.88
CA GLU A 6 4.54 -9.80 7.52
C GLU A 6 4.87 -8.47 6.84
N GLU A 7 4.82 -7.34 7.57
CA GLU A 7 5.25 -6.04 7.05
C GLU A 7 6.73 -6.05 6.64
N ASN A 8 7.60 -6.54 7.53
CA ASN A 8 9.04 -6.61 7.28
C ASN A 8 9.37 -7.56 6.12
N LEU A 9 8.67 -8.68 6.00
CA LEU A 9 8.81 -9.60 4.87
C LEU A 9 8.33 -8.97 3.57
N ALA A 10 7.20 -8.27 3.58
CA ALA A 10 6.70 -7.56 2.41
C ALA A 10 7.73 -6.53 1.90
N TYR A 11 8.30 -5.74 2.81
CA TYR A 11 9.35 -4.79 2.48
C TYR A 11 10.60 -5.47 1.92
N ALA A 12 11.05 -6.57 2.54
CA ALA A 12 12.22 -7.32 2.07
C ALA A 12 12.04 -7.90 0.67
N PHE A 13 10.87 -8.47 0.37
CA PHE A 13 10.55 -8.99 -0.96
C PHE A 13 10.44 -7.86 -2.00
N MET A 14 9.82 -6.73 -1.63
CA MET A 14 9.74 -5.55 -2.48
C MET A 14 11.15 -5.03 -2.83
N LYS A 15 12.07 -4.95 -1.86
CA LYS A 15 13.46 -4.55 -2.11
C LYS A 15 14.23 -5.50 -3.00
N LYS A 16 13.86 -6.78 -2.99
CA LYS A 16 14.42 -7.81 -3.88
C LYS A 16 13.77 -7.80 -5.28
N GLY A 17 12.68 -7.07 -5.48
CA GLY A 17 11.89 -7.07 -6.71
C GLY A 17 10.99 -8.30 -6.87
N ASP A 18 10.80 -9.08 -5.81
CA ASP A 18 9.88 -10.23 -5.79
C ASP A 18 8.46 -9.71 -5.49
N ASN A 19 7.87 -9.07 -6.49
CA ASN A 19 6.59 -8.34 -6.33
C ASN A 19 5.45 -9.27 -5.91
N ASP A 20 5.44 -10.53 -6.36
CA ASP A 20 4.41 -11.50 -5.99
C ASP A 20 4.41 -11.78 -4.49
N LYS A 21 5.58 -12.05 -3.91
CA LYS A 21 5.68 -12.29 -2.47
C LYS A 21 5.48 -11.03 -1.66
N ALA A 22 5.91 -9.87 -2.17
CA ALA A 22 5.64 -8.60 -1.51
C ALA A 22 4.13 -8.35 -1.39
N ILE A 23 3.38 -8.59 -2.47
CA ILE A 23 1.92 -8.49 -2.48
C ILE A 23 1.30 -9.46 -1.48
N GLU A 24 1.68 -10.75 -1.54
CA GLU A 24 1.18 -11.77 -0.61
C GLU A 24 1.32 -11.32 0.85
N LYS A 25 2.50 -10.81 1.20
CA LYS A 25 2.82 -10.42 2.58
C LYS A 25 2.11 -9.15 3.03
N TYR A 26 1.98 -8.15 2.16
CA TYR A 26 1.14 -6.99 2.47
C TYR A 26 -0.34 -7.35 2.61
N LEU A 27 -0.86 -8.27 1.80
CA LEU A 27 -2.25 -8.75 1.94
C LEU A 27 -2.45 -9.48 3.28
N GLU A 28 -1.48 -10.27 3.73
CA GLU A 28 -1.52 -10.90 5.05
C GLU A 28 -1.45 -9.89 6.19
N PHE A 29 -0.56 -8.89 6.08
CA PHE A 29 -0.46 -7.79 7.03
C PHE A 29 -1.79 -7.02 7.20
N LEU A 30 -2.54 -6.85 6.11
CA LEU A 30 -3.82 -6.14 6.14
C LEU A 30 -4.97 -6.93 6.78
N LYS A 31 -4.85 -8.25 7.02
CA LYS A 31 -5.92 -9.08 7.61
C LYS A 31 -6.25 -8.74 9.07
N ILE A 32 -5.36 -8.03 9.75
CA ILE A 32 -5.49 -7.73 11.18
C ILE A 32 -5.61 -6.22 11.34
N GLU A 33 -6.68 -5.75 11.99
CA GLU A 33 -6.84 -4.34 12.35
C GLU A 33 -5.78 -3.93 13.40
N PRO A 34 -5.17 -2.74 13.27
CA PRO A 34 -4.10 -2.29 14.16
C PRO A 34 -4.60 -1.87 15.54
N LEU A 35 -3.71 -1.97 16.53
CA LEU A 35 -3.84 -1.34 17.83
C LEU A 35 -2.73 -0.29 17.98
N GLY A 36 -3.11 0.98 18.18
CA GLY A 36 -2.17 2.11 18.33
C GLY A 36 -1.82 2.82 17.02
N TYR A 37 -1.24 4.03 17.15
CA TYR A 37 -1.03 4.96 16.05
C TYR A 37 0.00 4.49 15.01
N GLU A 38 1.19 4.04 15.42
CA GLU A 38 2.23 3.58 14.48
C GLU A 38 1.78 2.36 13.67
N ALA A 39 1.19 1.37 14.34
CA ALA A 39 0.63 0.19 13.67
C ALA A 39 -0.48 0.58 12.68
N GLN A 40 -1.27 1.61 13.01
CA GLN A 40 -2.31 2.15 12.14
C GLN A 40 -1.72 2.85 10.92
N GLU A 41 -0.68 3.65 11.07
CA GLU A 41 -0.01 4.32 9.95
C GLU A 41 0.54 3.31 8.94
N ASN A 42 1.32 2.33 9.40
CA ASN A 42 1.87 1.28 8.53
C ASN A 42 0.76 0.48 7.83
N TRP A 43 -0.36 0.23 8.52
CA TRP A 43 -1.54 -0.42 7.92
C TRP A 43 -2.10 0.36 6.73
N ILE A 44 -2.16 1.68 6.87
CA ILE A 44 -2.70 2.55 5.83
C ILE A 44 -1.70 2.61 4.68
N LEU A 45 -0.40 2.80 4.96
CA LEU A 45 0.68 2.85 3.97
C LEU A 45 0.83 1.54 3.18
N ALA A 46 0.56 0.38 3.77
CA ALA A 46 0.59 -0.90 3.05
C ALA A 46 -0.34 -0.94 1.82
N ARG A 47 -1.46 -0.19 1.84
CA ARG A 47 -2.34 -0.06 0.67
C ARG A 47 -1.69 0.74 -0.45
N TYR A 48 -0.98 1.80 -0.11
CA TYR A 48 -0.21 2.56 -1.09
C TYR A 48 0.87 1.68 -1.74
N GLU A 49 1.60 0.89 -0.95
CA GLU A 49 2.61 -0.04 -1.49
C GLU A 49 2.00 -1.15 -2.36
N LEU A 50 0.84 -1.70 -1.98
CA LEU A 50 0.09 -2.62 -2.84
C LEU A 50 -0.29 -1.97 -4.17
N GLY A 51 -0.77 -0.73 -4.16
CA GLY A 51 -1.05 0.03 -5.39
C GLY A 51 0.16 0.09 -6.33
N ARG A 52 1.36 0.36 -5.77
CA ARG A 52 2.62 0.41 -6.52
C ARG A 52 3.03 -0.94 -7.08
N LEU A 53 2.90 -2.00 -6.28
CA LEU A 53 3.27 -3.35 -6.69
C LEU A 53 2.36 -3.86 -7.81
N TYR A 54 1.04 -3.64 -7.71
CA TYR A 54 0.10 -3.98 -8.78
C TYR A 54 0.33 -3.15 -10.04
N GLU A 55 0.62 -1.86 -9.91
CA GLU A 55 0.96 -1.00 -11.05
C GLU A 55 2.21 -1.52 -11.77
N GLN A 56 3.26 -1.89 -11.04
CA GLN A 56 4.48 -2.47 -11.62
C GLN A 56 4.22 -3.80 -12.35
N LYS A 57 3.20 -4.55 -11.93
CA LYS A 57 2.77 -5.79 -12.60
C LYS A 57 1.84 -5.54 -13.79
N GLY A 58 1.46 -4.29 -14.09
CA GLY A 58 0.47 -3.96 -15.11
C GLY A 58 -0.97 -4.32 -14.73
N GLN A 59 -1.22 -4.61 -13.45
CA GLN A 59 -2.54 -4.94 -12.91
C GLN A 59 -3.27 -3.65 -12.54
N THR A 60 -3.73 -2.93 -13.56
CA THR A 60 -4.28 -1.57 -13.42
C THR A 60 -5.52 -1.51 -12.53
N ALA A 61 -6.41 -2.51 -12.56
CA ALA A 61 -7.62 -2.49 -11.75
C ALA A 61 -7.30 -2.54 -10.25
N GLU A 62 -6.44 -3.48 -9.85
CA GLU A 62 -5.98 -3.64 -8.48
C GLU A 62 -5.15 -2.44 -8.03
N ALA A 63 -4.29 -1.89 -8.90
CA ALA A 63 -3.54 -0.68 -8.59
C ALA A 63 -4.47 0.50 -8.25
N ARG A 64 -5.50 0.73 -9.07
CA ARG A 64 -6.50 1.78 -8.82
C ARG A 64 -7.25 1.54 -7.51
N GLU A 65 -7.65 0.30 -7.24
CA GLU A 65 -8.35 -0.08 -6.02
C GLU A 65 -7.54 0.26 -4.77
N TYR A 66 -6.27 -0.18 -4.71
CA TYR A 66 -5.45 0.00 -3.52
C TYR A 66 -5.01 1.45 -3.31
N TYR A 67 -4.71 2.20 -4.37
CA TYR A 67 -4.53 3.65 -4.24
C TYR A 67 -5.79 4.35 -3.75
N GLY A 68 -6.96 3.99 -4.28
CA GLY A 68 -8.24 4.55 -3.84
C GLY A 68 -8.50 4.33 -2.35
N ARG A 69 -8.33 3.09 -1.87
CA ARG A 69 -8.50 2.74 -0.45
C ARG A 69 -7.52 3.49 0.45
N PHE A 70 -6.26 3.65 0.03
CA PHE A 70 -5.29 4.45 0.77
C PHE A 70 -5.76 5.92 0.91
N LEU A 71 -6.19 6.54 -0.20
CA LEU A 71 -6.66 7.91 -0.21
C LEU A 71 -7.95 8.12 0.60
N GLU A 72 -8.86 7.14 0.58
CA GLU A 72 -10.09 7.19 1.36
C GLU A 72 -9.82 7.18 2.86
N ILE A 73 -8.88 6.35 3.32
CA ILE A 73 -8.54 6.26 4.75
C ILE A 73 -7.69 7.46 5.18
N TRP A 74 -6.77 7.95 4.34
CA TRP A 74 -5.86 9.06 4.67
C TRP A 74 -6.46 10.46 4.43
N LYS A 75 -7.74 10.58 4.04
CA LYS A 75 -8.35 11.86 3.64
C LYS A 75 -8.27 12.98 4.69
N ASP A 76 -8.23 12.62 5.97
CA ASP A 76 -8.15 13.52 7.12
C ASP A 76 -6.79 13.42 7.85
N GLY A 77 -5.81 12.73 7.25
CA GLY A 77 -4.45 12.57 7.78
C GLY A 77 -3.54 13.76 7.47
N ASP A 78 -2.23 13.57 7.65
CA ASP A 78 -1.23 14.59 7.31
C ASP A 78 -1.27 14.90 5.79
N PRO A 79 -1.61 16.15 5.39
CA PRO A 79 -1.68 16.52 3.98
C PRO A 79 -0.32 16.54 3.29
N ASP A 80 0.79 16.62 4.04
CA ASP A 80 2.14 16.70 3.50
C ASP A 80 2.81 15.33 3.36
N LEU A 81 2.10 14.24 3.68
CA LEU A 81 2.60 12.88 3.50
C LEU A 81 3.01 12.65 2.02
N PRO A 82 4.29 12.33 1.72
CA PRO A 82 4.73 12.17 0.33
C PRO A 82 3.94 11.12 -0.46
N ALA A 83 3.54 10.03 0.21
CA ALA A 83 2.71 8.99 -0.39
C ALA A 83 1.32 9.50 -0.83
N LEU A 84 0.75 10.49 -0.16
CA LEU A 84 -0.54 11.09 -0.53
C LEU A 84 -0.46 11.76 -1.90
N GLY A 85 0.57 12.58 -2.12
CA GLY A 85 0.79 13.27 -3.39
C GLY A 85 1.09 12.29 -4.52
N ASP A 86 1.91 11.27 -4.27
CA ASP A 86 2.27 10.26 -5.26
C ASP A 86 1.06 9.38 -5.63
N ALA A 87 0.30 8.89 -4.65
CA ALA A 87 -0.90 8.08 -4.88
C ALA A 87 -1.94 8.81 -5.73
N LYS A 88 -2.20 10.10 -5.45
CA LYS A 88 -3.13 10.92 -6.27
C LYS A 88 -2.66 11.03 -7.72
N LYS A 89 -1.36 11.29 -7.95
CA LYS A 89 -0.78 11.39 -9.29
C LYS A 89 -0.89 10.08 -10.06
N ARG A 90 -0.54 8.96 -9.42
CA ARG A 90 -0.59 7.63 -10.03
C ARG A 90 -2.02 7.20 -10.33
N LEU A 91 -2.95 7.39 -9.40
CA LEU A 91 -4.36 7.08 -9.62
C LEU A 91 -4.94 7.88 -10.80
N ALA A 92 -4.61 9.17 -10.90
CA ALA A 92 -5.04 10.01 -12.02
C ALA A 92 -4.44 9.55 -13.37
N ALA A 93 -3.16 9.19 -13.38
CA ALA A 93 -2.50 8.65 -14.58
C ALA A 93 -3.13 7.32 -15.02
N LEU A 94 -3.44 6.45 -14.06
CA LEU A 94 -4.13 5.19 -14.33
C LEU A 94 -5.55 5.44 -14.81
N ALA A 95 -6.30 6.44 -14.33
CA ALA A 95 -7.67 6.69 -14.79
C ALA A 95 -7.77 7.15 -16.27
N GLY A 96 -6.69 7.72 -16.81
CA GLY A 96 -6.62 8.17 -18.21
C GLY A 96 -6.12 7.13 -19.22
N SER A 97 -5.77 5.91 -18.76
CA SER A 97 -5.27 4.81 -19.61
C SER A 97 -6.38 3.90 -20.12
#